data_AF-A0A353PDW8-F1
#
_entry.id   AF-A0A353PDW8-F1
#
_cell.length_a   1.000
_cell.length_b   1.000
_cell.length_c   1.000
_cell.angle_alpha   90.00
_cell.angle_beta   90.00
_cell.angle_gamma   90.00
#
_symmetry.space_group_name_H-M   'P 1'
#
loop_
_entity.id
_entity.type
_entity.pdbx_description
1 polymer ?
#
loop_
_entity_poly.entity_id
_entity_poly.type
_entity_poly.pdbx_seq_one_letter_code
_entity_poly.pdbx_strand_id
1 'polypeptide(L)'
;MRIHSPLNVAGRFDDLIAFLGGTYFRALGKGQHYGLSARGVALDTAEPGGEEFPHFTEFWLVKPAPGAQTVELFALSESRRLVGAHRFTVRPGDTTQVDCEVALFFRGSVNKLGIAPLTSMFFFG
;
A
#
# COMPACT_ATOMS: atom_id res chain seq x y z
N MET A 1 1.66 9.83 -0.47
CA MET A 1 1.88 10.08 0.98
C MET A 1 3.09 9.27 1.45
N ARG A 2 3.87 9.75 2.41
CA ARG A 2 4.96 8.99 3.06
C ARG A 2 4.89 9.12 4.58
N ILE A 3 5.24 8.07 5.29
CA ILE A 3 5.31 8.04 6.75
C ILE A 3 6.74 7.70 7.14
N HIS A 4 7.30 8.45 8.08
CA HIS A 4 8.63 8.21 8.62
C HIS A 4 8.53 7.71 10.07
N SER A 5 9.51 6.92 10.50
CA SER A 5 9.61 6.42 11.87
C SER A 5 11.08 6.28 12.28
N PRO A 6 11.40 6.24 13.60
CA PRO A 6 12.75 5.92 14.06
C PRO A 6 13.08 4.42 13.90
N LEU A 7 13.13 3.96 12.64
CA LEU A 7 13.23 2.56 12.26
C LEU A 7 14.62 1.99 12.49
N ASN A 8 15.67 2.73 12.11
CA ASN A 8 17.05 2.25 12.18
C ASN A 8 17.79 2.73 13.43
N VAL A 9 17.66 4.02 13.75
CA VAL A 9 18.36 4.68 14.86
C VAL A 9 17.36 5.52 15.66
N ALA A 10 17.42 5.39 16.99
CA ALA A 10 16.58 6.17 17.88
C ALA A 10 16.76 7.69 17.64
N GLY A 11 15.66 8.42 17.55
CA GLY A 11 15.65 9.87 17.32
C GLY A 11 15.86 10.33 15.86
N ARG A 12 16.23 9.42 14.94
CA ARG A 12 16.34 9.73 13.51
C ARG A 12 15.16 9.11 12.76
N PHE A 13 14.41 9.93 12.03
CA PHE A 13 13.26 9.48 11.27
C PHE A 13 13.67 9.07 9.85
N ASP A 14 13.52 7.78 9.54
CA ASP A 14 13.73 7.21 8.21
C ASP A 14 12.38 6.88 7.54
N ASP A 15 12.40 6.68 6.23
CA ASP A 15 11.24 6.19 5.46
C ASP A 15 10.76 4.85 6.05
N LEU A 16 9.46 4.77 6.39
CA LEU A 16 8.81 3.52 6.83
C LEU A 16 7.95 2.94 5.72
N ILE A 17 7.06 3.76 5.16
CA ILE A 17 6.13 3.36 4.12
C ILE A 17 5.80 4.54 3.20
N ALA A 18 5.73 4.26 1.90
CA ALA A 18 5.42 5.24 0.87
C ALA A 18 4.27 4.74 -0.02
N PHE A 19 3.25 5.58 -0.20
CA PHE A 19 2.12 5.39 -1.10
C PHE A 19 2.29 6.35 -2.29
N LEU A 20 2.52 5.82 -3.49
CA LEU A 20 2.80 6.63 -4.68
C LEU A 20 2.52 5.88 -5.98
N GLY A 21 1.71 6.49 -6.85
CA GLY A 21 1.32 5.97 -8.16
C GLY A 21 0.25 4.88 -8.03
N GLY A 22 -0.90 5.02 -8.68
CA GLY A 22 -2.01 4.08 -8.54
C GLY A 22 -2.38 3.78 -7.07
N THR A 23 -2.65 2.51 -6.77
CA THR A 23 -2.80 1.99 -5.40
C THR A 23 -1.51 1.37 -4.87
N TYR A 24 -0.34 1.75 -5.40
CA TYR A 24 0.93 1.15 -5.02
C TYR A 24 1.43 1.70 -3.68
N PHE A 25 2.04 0.81 -2.90
CA PHE A 25 2.79 1.16 -1.71
C PHE A 25 4.00 0.26 -1.48
N ARG A 26 4.99 0.81 -0.78
CA ARG A 26 6.25 0.14 -0.42
C ARG A 26 6.55 0.40 1.03
N ALA A 27 6.87 -0.64 1.79
CA ALA A 27 7.30 -0.54 3.18
C ALA A 27 8.76 -1.00 3.34
N LEU A 28 9.44 -0.49 4.36
CA LEU A 28 10.81 -0.86 4.71
C LEU A 28 10.84 -1.50 6.10
N GLY A 29 11.48 -2.66 6.20
CA GLY A 29 11.97 -3.18 7.48
C GLY A 29 13.30 -2.53 7.88
N LYS A 30 13.72 -2.75 9.12
CA LYS A 30 15.00 -2.22 9.63
C LYS A 30 16.18 -2.64 8.76
N GLY A 31 17.01 -1.67 8.38
CA GLY A 31 18.20 -1.87 7.55
C GLY A 31 17.92 -2.20 6.08
N GLN A 32 16.67 -2.14 5.62
CA GLN A 32 16.30 -2.46 4.25
C GLN A 32 16.26 -1.23 3.33
N HIS A 33 16.40 -1.49 2.03
CA HIS A 33 16.17 -0.53 0.96
C HIS A 33 14.90 -0.92 0.17
N TYR A 34 14.34 0.04 -0.57
CA TYR A 34 13.14 -0.23 -1.36
C TYR A 34 13.41 -1.26 -2.45
N GLY A 35 12.58 -2.31 -2.47
CA GLY A 35 12.53 -3.32 -3.53
C GLY A 35 11.14 -3.38 -4.16
N LEU A 36 10.46 -4.51 -3.97
CA LEU A 36 9.11 -4.76 -4.49
C LEU A 36 8.09 -3.75 -3.96
N SER A 37 6.97 -3.63 -4.67
CA SER A 37 5.79 -2.86 -4.25
C SER A 37 4.58 -3.78 -4.08
N ALA A 38 3.74 -3.47 -3.12
CA ALA A 38 2.38 -3.99 -3.05
C ALA A 38 1.41 -3.01 -3.73
N ARG A 39 0.21 -3.48 -4.08
CA ARG A 39 -0.90 -2.60 -4.48
C ARG A 39 -2.16 -2.93 -3.67
N GLY A 40 -3.02 -1.94 -3.49
CA GLY A 40 -4.32 -2.14 -2.82
C GLY A 40 -5.23 -3.10 -3.58
N VAL A 41 -5.24 -3.03 -4.92
CA VAL A 41 -6.00 -3.94 -5.79
C VAL A 41 -5.49 -3.84 -7.23
N ALA A 42 -5.68 -4.88 -8.03
CA ALA A 42 -5.38 -4.89 -9.47
C ALA A 42 -6.61 -5.33 -10.29
N LEU A 43 -6.86 -4.69 -11.44
CA LEU A 43 -8.00 -4.99 -12.30
C LEU A 43 -7.51 -5.30 -13.71
N ASP A 44 -7.93 -6.44 -14.26
CA ASP A 44 -7.68 -6.84 -15.64
C ASP A 44 -6.19 -6.88 -16.02
N THR A 45 -5.30 -7.13 -15.05
CA THR A 45 -3.87 -7.30 -15.30
C THR A 45 -3.64 -8.44 -16.30
N ALA A 46 -2.86 -8.16 -17.35
CA ALA A 46 -2.58 -9.07 -18.45
C ALA A 46 -3.83 -9.57 -19.22
N GLU A 47 -4.95 -8.85 -19.15
CA GLU A 47 -6.10 -9.11 -20.03
C GLU A 47 -5.93 -8.41 -21.39
N PRO A 48 -6.46 -8.98 -22.49
CA PRO A 48 -6.39 -8.35 -23.83
C PRO A 48 -7.01 -6.95 -23.90
N GLY A 49 -8.00 -6.67 -23.05
CA GLY A 49 -8.68 -5.37 -22.96
C GLY A 49 -7.86 -4.27 -22.26
N GLY A 50 -6.70 -4.61 -21.72
CA GLY A 50 -5.83 -3.70 -20.97
C GLY A 50 -6.11 -3.69 -19.47
N GLU A 51 -5.06 -3.39 -18.70
CA GLU A 51 -5.12 -3.26 -17.25
C GLU A 51 -5.74 -1.92 -16.84
N GLU A 52 -6.62 -1.94 -15.84
CA GLU A 52 -7.12 -0.73 -15.19
C GLU A 52 -6.37 -0.52 -13.87
N PHE A 53 -5.91 0.71 -13.64
CA PHE A 53 -5.15 1.08 -12.46
C PHE A 53 -5.99 1.98 -11.55
N PRO A 54 -6.53 1.45 -10.45
CA PRO A 54 -7.08 2.30 -9.39
C PRO A 54 -6.00 3.15 -8.74
N HIS A 55 -6.43 4.31 -8.23
CA HIS A 55 -5.56 5.29 -7.57
C HIS A 55 -6.03 5.51 -6.15
N PHE A 56 -5.10 5.62 -5.19
CA PHE A 56 -5.46 6.23 -3.91
C PHE A 56 -5.70 7.73 -4.10
N THR A 57 -6.92 8.18 -3.87
CA THR A 57 -7.36 9.57 -4.07
C THR A 57 -7.34 10.37 -2.77
N GLU A 58 -7.64 9.72 -1.65
CA GLU A 58 -7.67 10.34 -0.33
C GLU A 58 -7.04 9.46 0.74
N PHE A 59 -6.52 10.10 1.78
CA PHE A 59 -5.91 9.44 2.94
C PHE A 59 -6.38 10.11 4.23
N TRP A 60 -6.68 9.30 5.24
CA TRP A 60 -6.96 9.76 6.60
C TRP A 60 -6.00 9.08 7.57
N LEU A 61 -5.11 9.87 8.18
CA LEU A 61 -4.16 9.37 9.16
C LEU A 61 -4.77 9.45 10.56
N VAL A 62 -4.79 8.34 11.28
CA VAL A 62 -5.18 8.33 12.70
C VAL A 62 -3.99 8.81 13.51
N LYS A 63 -4.18 9.90 14.28
CA LYS A 63 -3.13 10.41 15.16
C LYS A 63 -2.73 9.33 16.17
N PRO A 64 -1.47 8.85 16.18
CA PRO A 64 -1.06 7.84 17.14
C PRO A 64 -1.12 8.37 18.56
N ALA A 65 -1.54 7.52 19.50
CA ALA A 65 -1.44 7.83 20.92
C ALA A 65 0.04 7.93 21.35
N PRO A 66 0.37 8.66 22.43
CA PRO A 66 1.72 8.63 23.00
C PRO A 66 2.18 7.19 23.27
N GLY A 67 3.37 6.84 22.77
CA GLY A 67 3.94 5.49 22.93
C GLY A 67 3.38 4.41 21.99
N ALA A 68 2.47 4.76 21.08
CA ALA A 68 1.95 3.83 20.08
C ALA A 68 3.08 3.25 19.22
N GLN A 69 3.03 1.92 19.02
CA GLN A 69 4.00 1.18 18.23
C GLN A 69 3.51 0.94 16.79
N THR A 70 2.33 1.45 16.46
CA THR A 70 1.67 1.22 15.17
C THR A 70 1.17 2.54 14.61
N VAL A 71 1.12 2.62 13.29
CA VAL A 71 0.47 3.74 12.58
C VAL A 71 -0.72 3.19 11.83
N GLU A 72 -1.89 3.78 12.08
CA GLU A 72 -3.12 3.43 11.41
C GLU A 72 -3.52 4.53 10.44
N LEU A 73 -3.92 4.13 9.23
CA LEU A 73 -4.43 5.05 8.22
C LEU A 73 -5.54 4.38 7.40
N PHE A 74 -6.40 5.22 6.84
CA PHE A 74 -7.39 4.84 5.85
C PHE A 74 -7.03 5.45 4.50
N ALA A 75 -7.40 4.77 3.42
CA ALA A 75 -7.28 5.31 2.07
C ALA A 75 -8.52 5.00 1.24
N LEU A 76 -8.96 5.97 0.45
CA LEU A 76 -9.95 5.79 -0.60
C LEU A 76 -9.21 5.48 -1.90
N SER A 77 -9.60 4.42 -2.59
CA SER A 77 -9.11 4.10 -3.93
C SER A 77 -10.22 4.22 -4.96
N GLU A 78 -9.94 4.80 -6.11
CA GLU A 78 -10.92 4.98 -7.18
C GLU A 78 -10.34 4.66 -8.56
N SER A 79 -11.20 4.10 -9.42
CA SER A 79 -10.97 3.87 -10.84
C SER A 79 -12.30 3.89 -11.58
N ARG A 80 -12.31 3.92 -12.91
CA ARG A 80 -13.57 3.94 -13.68
C ARG A 80 -14.59 2.89 -13.21
N ARG A 81 -14.14 1.67 -12.91
CA ARG A 81 -15.01 0.52 -12.58
C ARG A 81 -15.01 0.11 -11.10
N LEU A 82 -14.23 0.75 -10.24
CA LEU A 82 -14.12 0.36 -8.83
C LEU A 82 -13.93 1.57 -7.91
N VAL A 83 -14.52 1.45 -6.71
CA VAL A 83 -14.19 2.26 -5.53
C VAL A 83 -13.80 1.29 -4.43
N GLY A 84 -12.80 1.63 -3.62
CA GLY A 84 -12.32 0.80 -2.53
C GLY A 84 -12.02 1.62 -1.29
N ALA A 85 -12.41 1.11 -0.13
CA ALA A 85 -12.01 1.65 1.17
C ALA A 85 -10.96 0.71 1.77
N HIS A 86 -9.82 1.27 2.17
CA HIS A 86 -8.68 0.53 2.71
C HIS A 86 -8.38 1.00 4.11
N ARG A 87 -8.04 0.07 5.00
CA ARG A 87 -7.46 0.33 6.31
C ARG A 87 -6.11 -0.34 6.38
N PHE A 88 -5.09 0.43 6.70
CA PHE A 88 -3.72 -0.06 6.90
C PHE A 88 -3.32 0.11 8.36
N THR A 89 -2.84 -0.98 8.97
CA THR A 89 -2.15 -0.92 10.27
C THR A 89 -0.70 -1.30 10.08
N VAL A 90 0.19 -0.30 10.15
CA VAL A 90 1.63 -0.44 9.91
C VAL A 90 2.34 -0.62 11.24
N ARG A 91 3.11 -1.70 11.38
CA ARG A 91 3.94 -2.02 12.57
C ARG A 91 5.40 -2.06 12.17
N PRO A 92 6.19 -1.00 12.46
CA PRO A 92 7.62 -0.97 12.21
C PRO A 92 8.35 -2.07 13.00
N GLY A 93 9.43 -2.60 12.44
CA GLY A 93 10.29 -3.56 13.13
C GLY A 93 11.41 -4.08 12.23
N ASP A 94 12.10 -5.14 12.67
CA ASP A 94 13.05 -5.88 11.83
C ASP A 94 12.37 -6.34 10.53
N THR A 95 11.11 -6.77 10.65
CA THR A 95 10.16 -6.86 9.55
C THR A 95 9.01 -5.91 9.81
N THR A 96 8.80 -4.95 8.92
CA THR A 96 7.61 -4.09 8.97
C THR A 96 6.39 -4.88 8.51
N GLN A 97 5.42 -5.07 9.39
CA GLN A 97 4.15 -5.72 9.08
C GLN A 97 3.11 -4.67 8.70
N VAL A 98 2.33 -4.93 7.65
CA VAL A 98 1.22 -4.07 7.23
C VAL A 98 -0.03 -4.93 7.12
N ASP A 99 -0.93 -4.80 8.10
CA ASP A 99 -2.26 -5.38 7.97
C ASP A 99 -3.07 -4.51 7.01
N CYS A 100 -3.70 -5.14 6.03
CA CYS A 100 -4.56 -4.47 5.06
C CYS A 100 -5.97 -5.05 5.16
N GLU A 101 -6.94 -4.23 5.53
CA GLU A 101 -8.37 -4.54 5.37
C GLU A 101 -8.91 -3.74 4.19
N VAL A 102 -9.74 -4.37 3.36
CA VAL A 102 -10.26 -3.74 2.15
C VAL A 102 -11.73 -4.07 1.92
N ALA A 103 -12.51 -3.05 1.59
CA ALA A 103 -13.87 -3.18 1.08
C ALA A 103 -13.91 -2.63 -0.35
N LEU A 104 -14.34 -3.45 -1.31
CA LEU A 104 -14.37 -3.11 -2.73
C LEU A 104 -15.82 -3.00 -3.23
N PHE A 105 -16.10 -1.95 -3.99
CA PHE A 105 -17.40 -1.65 -4.58
C PHE A 105 -17.25 -1.49 -6.09
N PHE A 106 -17.89 -2.37 -6.85
CA PHE A 106 -17.81 -2.40 -8.31
C PHE A 106 -18.83 -1.45 -8.93
N ARG A 107 -18.37 -0.57 -9.83
CA ARG A 107 -19.19 0.33 -10.65
C ARG A 107 -19.49 -0.22 -12.04
N GLY A 108 -18.86 -1.35 -12.40
CA GLY A 108 -19.03 -2.05 -13.66
C GLY A 108 -18.38 -3.43 -13.60
N SER A 109 -18.51 -4.19 -14.68
CA SER A 109 -17.92 -5.53 -14.80
C SER A 109 -16.39 -5.49 -14.84
N VAL A 110 -15.76 -6.36 -14.05
CA VAL A 110 -14.31 -6.61 -14.02
C VAL A 110 -14.11 -8.08 -14.38
N ASN A 111 -13.20 -8.36 -15.31
CA ASN A 111 -12.98 -9.73 -15.78
C ASN A 111 -12.00 -10.47 -14.88
N LYS A 112 -10.96 -9.77 -14.41
CA LYS A 112 -9.95 -10.32 -13.51
C LYS A 112 -9.69 -9.38 -12.34
N LEU A 113 -9.90 -9.88 -11.13
CA LEU A 113 -9.63 -9.16 -9.88
C LEU A 113 -8.39 -9.73 -9.21
N GLY A 114 -7.37 -8.88 -8.99
CA GLY A 114 -6.18 -9.22 -8.22
C GLY A 114 -6.27 -8.69 -6.79
N ILE A 115 -6.28 -9.60 -5.81
CA ILE A 115 -6.29 -9.30 -4.38
C ILE A 115 -4.88 -9.45 -3.81
N ALA A 116 -4.49 -8.52 -2.92
CA ALA A 116 -3.15 -8.43 -2.35
C ALA A 116 -2.00 -8.54 -3.39
N PRO A 117 -2.07 -7.81 -4.52
CA PRO A 117 -1.08 -7.92 -5.58
C PRO A 117 0.30 -7.41 -5.14
N LEU A 118 1.34 -8.10 -5.60
CA LEU A 118 2.74 -7.70 -5.47
C LEU A 118 3.34 -7.44 -6.86
N THR A 119 4.30 -6.54 -6.95
CA THR A 119 5.02 -6.19 -8.18
C THR A 119 6.49 -6.05 -7.86
N SER A 120 7.34 -6.79 -8.56
CA SER A 120 8.79 -6.75 -8.43
C SER A 120 9.44 -6.76 -9.82
N MET A 121 10.76 -6.70 -9.84
CA MET A 121 11.57 -6.78 -11.05
C MET A 121 12.58 -7.91 -10.93
N PHE A 122 12.72 -8.69 -11.99
CA PHE A 122 13.76 -9.69 -12.17
C PHE A 122 14.40 -9.47 -13.54
N PHE A 123 15.73 -9.45 -13.61
CA PHE A 123 16.45 -9.20 -14.86
C PHE A 123 17.10 -10.48 -15.40
N PHE A 124 17.94 -11.14 -14.60
CA PHE A 124 18.51 -12.46 -14.84
C PHE A 124 18.99 -13.08 -13.52
N GLY A 125 19.30 -14.37 -13.50
CA GLY A 125 19.79 -15.11 -12.33
C GLY A 125 20.43 -16.44 -12.73
#